data_AF-A0A9E7F3M3-F1
#
_entry.id   AF-A0A9E7F3M3-F1
#
_cell.length_a   1.000
_cell.length_b   1.000
_cell.length_c   1.000
_cell.angle_alpha   90.00
_cell.angle_beta   90.00
_cell.angle_gamma   90.00
#
_symmetry.space_group_name_H-M   'P 1'
#
loop_
_entity.id
_entity.type
_entity.pdbx_description
1 polymer ?
#
loop_
_entity_poly.entity_id
_entity_poly.type
_entity_poly.pdbx_seq_one_letter_code
_entity_poly.pdbx_strand_id
1 'polypeptide(L)' 'MSISSEDPYQDFRASMEEMVVAHELREWHSLQELLHCYLRLNERKNHKVIMLAFVDLLMQLMEMEKEV' A
#
# COMPACT_ATOMS: atom_id res chain seq x y z
N MET A 1 21.30 -3.00 10.72
CA MET A 1 20.95 -4.26 10.04
C MET A 1 19.66 -4.00 9.30
N SER A 2 19.70 -3.87 7.96
CA SER A 2 18.47 -3.78 7.17
C SER A 2 18.07 -5.21 6.88
N ILE A 3 17.10 -5.74 7.62
CA ILE A 3 16.48 -7.02 7.27
C ILE A 3 15.75 -6.76 5.96
N SER A 4 16.35 -7.21 4.86
CA SER A 4 15.65 -7.24 3.59
C SER A 4 14.60 -8.33 3.74
N SER A 5 13.33 -7.97 3.63
CA SER A 5 12.25 -8.95 3.67
C SER A 5 12.41 -9.99 2.58
N GLU A 6 12.00 -11.23 2.88
CA GLU A 6 11.93 -12.31 1.90
C GLU A 6 10.83 -12.06 0.86
N ASP A 7 9.78 -11.32 1.23
CA ASP A 7 8.70 -10.89 0.32
C ASP A 7 8.32 -9.41 0.53
N PRO A 8 9.08 -8.48 -0.09
CA PRO A 8 8.79 -7.05 -0.01
C PRO A 8 7.39 -6.68 -0.52
N TYR A 9 6.80 -7.46 -1.42
CA TYR A 9 5.47 -7.19 -1.94
C TYR A 9 4.42 -7.39 -0.86
N GLN A 10 4.43 -8.56 -0.21
CA GLN A 10 3.49 -8.85 0.87
C GLN A 10 3.65 -7.87 2.04
N ASP A 11 4.89 -7.53 2.38
CA ASP A 11 5.14 -6.59 3.48
C ASP A 11 4.59 -5.19 3.21
N PHE A 12 4.82 -4.65 2.01
CA PHE A 12 4.26 -3.34 1.66
C PHE A 12 2.73 -3.38 1.60
N ARG A 13 2.16 -4.46 1.05
CA ARG A 13 0.71 -4.61 0.95
C ARG A 13 0.06 -4.69 2.34
N ALA A 14 0.54 -5.58 3.20
CA ALA A 14 0.04 -5.73 4.56
C ALA A 14 0.18 -4.43 5.37
N SER A 15 1.33 -3.76 5.26
CA SER A 15 1.56 -2.48 5.95
C SER A 15 0.62 -1.37 5.46
N MET A 16 0.31 -1.32 4.16
CA MET A 16 -0.66 -0.37 3.62
C MET A 16 -2.10 -0.71 4.05
N GLU A 17 -2.48 -1.99 4.08
CA GLU A 17 -3.78 -2.44 4.60
C GLU A 17 -3.98 -2.01 6.06
N GLU A 18 -2.98 -2.23 6.91
CA GLU A 18 -2.99 -1.78 8.31
C GLU A 18 -3.20 -0.27 8.42
N MET A 19 -2.51 0.53 7.59
CA MET A 19 -2.66 1.98 7.57
C MET A 19 -4.06 2.43 7.12
N VAL A 20 -4.62 1.77 6.10
CA VAL A 20 -5.98 2.04 5.62
C VAL A 20 -7.01 1.78 6.72
N VAL A 21 -6.88 0.67 7.44
CA VAL A 21 -7.80 0.31 8.53
C VAL A 21 -7.62 1.25 9.73
N ALA A 22 -6.38 1.47 10.17
CA ALA A 22 -6.08 2.24 11.38
C ALA A 22 -6.47 3.72 11.26
N HIS A 23 -6.40 4.28 10.05
CA HIS A 23 -6.70 5.69 9.79
C HIS A 23 -7.97 5.90 8.96
N GLU A 24 -8.75 4.83 8.73
CA GLU A 24 -10.00 4.84 7.97
C GLU A 24 -9.88 5.53 6.60
N LEU A 25 -8.78 5.24 5.88
CA LEU A 25 -8.46 5.87 4.61
C LEU A 25 -9.39 5.35 3.51
N ARG A 26 -10.46 6.07 3.21
CA ARG A 26 -11.42 5.72 2.14
C ARG A 26 -11.36 6.64 0.92
N GLU A 27 -10.94 7.88 1.13
CA GLU A 27 -10.86 8.87 0.06
C GLU A 27 -9.63 8.64 -0.83
N TRP A 28 -9.81 8.80 -2.14
CA TRP A 28 -8.74 8.68 -3.13
C TRP A 28 -7.52 9.55 -2.78
N HIS A 29 -7.75 10.79 -2.32
CA HIS A 29 -6.68 11.70 -1.96
C HIS A 29 -5.82 11.14 -0.81
N SER A 30 -6.44 10.57 0.21
CA SER A 30 -5.72 9.98 1.35
C SER A 30 -4.92 8.73 0.95
N LEU A 31 -5.46 7.93 0.03
CA LEU A 31 -4.76 6.77 -0.53
C LEU A 31 -3.56 7.18 -1.41
N GLN A 32 -3.69 8.26 -2.18
CA GLN A 32 -2.57 8.82 -2.94
C GLN A 32 -1.46 9.35 -2.02
N GLU A 33 -1.81 10.03 -0.93
CA GLU A 33 -0.83 10.50 0.05
C GLU A 33 -0.13 9.34 0.76
N LEU A 34 -0.85 8.25 1.05
CA LEU A 34 -0.26 7.01 1.54
C LEU A 34 0.81 6.49 0.56
N LEU A 35 0.46 6.30 -0.72
CA LEU A 35 1.42 5.87 -1.74
C LEU A 35 2.63 6.80 -1.82
N HIS A 36 2.39 8.11 -1.82
CA HIS A 36 3.46 9.11 -1.92
C HIS A 36 4.43 9.04 -0.74
N CYS A 37 3.93 8.80 0.48
CA CYS A 37 4.75 8.55 1.65
C CYS A 37 5.65 7.32 1.47
N TYR A 38 5.13 6.19 1.01
CA TYR A 38 5.94 4.98 0.79
C TYR A 38 7.01 5.21 -0.29
N LEU A 39 6.67 5.85 -1.40
CA LEU A 39 7.65 6.15 -2.46
C LEU A 39 8.75 7.11 -1.98
N ARG A 40 8.42 8.10 -1.15
CA ARG A 40 9.40 9.04 -0.60
C ARG A 40 10.33 8.41 0.44
N LEU A 41 9.81 7.50 1.26
CA LEU A 41 10.57 6.87 2.35
C LEU A 41 11.46 5.70 1.87
N ASN A 42 11.21 5.17 0.67
CA ASN A 42 11.90 3.99 0.17
C ASN A 42 12.79 4.29 -1.06
N GLU A 43 13.87 3.51 -1.20
CA GLU A 43 14.75 3.59 -2.36
C GLU A 43 14.02 3.24 -3.67
N ARG A 44 14.46 3.81 -4.80
CA ARG A 44 13.84 3.61 -6.12
C ARG A 44 13.71 2.14 -6.54
N LYS A 45 14.60 1.27 -6.07
CA LYS A 45 14.53 -0.18 -6.33
C LYS A 45 13.24 -0.82 -5.79
N ASN A 46 12.66 -0.26 -4.74
CA ASN A 46 11.43 -0.73 -4.13
C ASN A 46 10.17 -0.10 -4.76
N HIS A 47 10.30 0.98 -5.55
CA HIS A 47 9.14 1.72 -6.07
C HIS A 47 8.23 0.86 -6.93
N LYS A 48 8.79 -0.06 -7.73
CA LYS A 48 8.00 -0.98 -8.55
C LYS A 48 7.14 -1.90 -7.69
N VAL A 49 7.70 -2.46 -6.62
CA VAL A 49 6.95 -3.39 -5.75
C VAL A 49 5.92 -2.64 -4.89
N ILE A 50 6.25 -1.43 -4.43
CA ILE A 50 5.31 -0.53 -3.73
C ILE A 50 4.11 -0.21 -4.62
N MET A 51 4.33 0.14 -5.89
CA MET A 51 3.25 0.44 -6.83
C MET A 51 2.37 -0.78 -7.10
N LEU A 52 2.95 -1.97 -7.24
CA LEU A 52 2.17 -3.22 -7.43
C LEU A 52 1.29 -3.51 -6.21
N ALA A 53 1.87 -3.49 -5.01
CA ALA A 53 1.14 -3.70 -3.76
C ALA A 53 -0.02 -2.70 -3.59
N PHE A 54 0.21 -1.43 -3.94
CA PHE A 54 -0.82 -0.39 -3.87
C PHE A 54 -1.95 -0.60 -4.88
N VAL A 55 -1.64 -0.99 -6.12
CA VAL A 55 -2.68 -1.26 -7.14
C VAL A 55 -3.56 -2.44 -6.71
N ASP A 56 -2.96 -3.51 -6.21
CA ASP A 56 -3.71 -4.68 -5.75
C ASP A 56 -4.58 -4.36 -4.53
N LEU A 57 -4.07 -3.54 -3.60
CA LEU A 57 -4.85 -2.99 -2.49
C LEU A 57 -6.08 -2.20 -3.00
N LEU A 58 -5.90 -1.32 -3.99
CA LEU A 58 -7.02 -0.58 -4.58
C LEU A 58 -8.06 -1.50 -5.20
N MET A 59 -7.63 -2.53 -5.94
CA MET A 59 -8.55 -3.51 -6.53
C MET A 59 -9.38 -4.21 -5.45
N GLN A 60 -8.74 -4.63 -4.36
CA GLN A 60 -9.43 -5.24 -3.22
C GLN A 60 -10.44 -4.29 -2.56
N LEU A 61 -10.07 -3.03 -2.35
CA LEU A 61 -10.97 -2.02 -1.76
C LEU A 61 -12.19 -1.78 -2.68
N MET A 62 -11.99 -1.72 -3.99
CA MET A 62 -13.07 -1.54 -4.97
C MET A 62 -13.97 -2.78 -5.11
N GLU A 63 -13.45 -3.99 -4.88
CA GLU A 63 -14.26 -5.20 -4.85
C GLU A 63 -15.17 -5.25 -3.61
N MET A 64 -14.68 -4.79 -2.46
CA MET A 64 -15.47 -4.72 -1.22
C MET A 64 -16.64 -3.72 -1.29
N GLU A 65 -16.56 -2.69 -2.13
CA GLU A 65 -17.67 -1.74 -2.33
C GLU A 65 -18.84 -2.33 -3.13
N LYS A 66 -18.66 -3.44 -3.85
CA LYS A 66 -19.73 -4.05 -4.68
C LYS A 66 -20.70 -4.94 -3.89
N GLU A 67 -20.38 -5.28 -2.64
CA GLU A 67 -21.20 -6.16 -1.80
C GLU A 67 -22.10 -5.41 -0.78
N VAL A 68 -22.23 -4.09 -0.90
CA VAL A 68 -23.11 -3.25 -0.06
C VAL A 68 -24.30 -2.71 -0.83
#